data_AF-A0A0K2ARZ6-F1
#
_entry.id   AF-A0A0K2ARZ6-F1
#
_cell.length_a   1.000
_cell.length_b   1.000
_cell.length_c   1.000
_cell.angle_alpha   90.00
_cell.angle_beta   90.00
_cell.angle_gamma   90.00
#
_symmetry.space_group_name_H-M   'P 1'
#
loop_
_entity.id
_entity.type
_entity.pdbx_description
1 polymer ?
#
loop_
_entity_poly.entity_id
_entity_poly.type
_entity_poly.pdbx_seq_one_letter_code
_entity_poly.pdbx_strand_id
1 'polypeptide(L)'
;MTAEFAKASIFVLPYLREPFGNVSVEAMTRGWPVLSVDCDHGSRNILTAGADGFLVSLRGTDVMTASIPALIERRPAQRMGRSGGATSSGRSRGRTPSRSRHSCPRRWPCVLCSARATALSSPTGASRGNSDSGQLAFKSVTR
;
A
#
# COMPACT_ATOMS: atom_id res chain seq x y z
N MET A 1 14.51 3.09 -14.66
CA MET A 1 15.01 1.87 -13.99
C MET A 1 16.49 1.77 -14.27
N THR A 2 17.35 1.56 -13.28
CA THR A 2 18.81 1.51 -13.52
C THR A 2 19.21 0.20 -14.20
N ALA A 3 20.39 0.18 -14.85
CA ALA A 3 20.91 -1.00 -15.55
C ALA A 3 21.04 -2.23 -14.62
N GLU A 4 21.30 -2.02 -13.33
CA GLU A 4 21.43 -3.11 -12.35
C GLU A 4 20.11 -3.82 -12.08
N PHE A 5 18.99 -3.10 -12.04
CA PHE A 5 17.68 -3.73 -11.86
C PHE A 5 17.30 -4.62 -13.05
N ALA A 6 17.74 -4.32 -14.27
CA ALA A 6 17.44 -5.14 -15.44
C ALA A 6 18.11 -6.53 -15.40
N LYS A 7 19.19 -6.67 -14.62
CA LYS A 7 19.91 -7.94 -14.44
C LYS A 7 19.23 -8.88 -13.45
N ALA A 8 18.29 -8.38 -12.64
CA ALA A 8 17.61 -9.18 -11.64
C ALA A 8 16.65 -10.21 -12.28
N SER A 9 16.62 -11.41 -11.72
CA SER A 9 15.73 -12.50 -12.11
C SER A 9 14.66 -12.81 -11.06
N ILE A 10 14.84 -12.33 -9.84
CA ILE A 10 13.97 -12.54 -8.68
C ILE A 10 13.86 -11.26 -7.86
N PHE A 11 12.80 -11.12 -7.07
CA PHE A 11 12.64 -10.03 -6.11
C PHE A 11 12.41 -10.58 -4.71
N VAL A 12 13.17 -10.10 -3.73
CA VAL A 12 13.07 -10.51 -2.32
C VAL A 12 12.72 -9.30 -1.47
N LEU A 13 11.66 -9.43 -0.67
CA LEU A 13 11.19 -8.41 0.25
C LEU A 13 11.19 -8.95 1.69
N PRO A 14 12.27 -8.75 2.47
CA PRO A 14 12.39 -9.23 3.84
C PRO A 14 11.63 -8.36 4.86
N TYR A 15 10.66 -7.58 4.41
CA TYR A 15 9.98 -6.59 5.24
C TYR A 15 8.72 -7.17 5.90
N LEU A 16 8.55 -6.91 7.20
CA LEU A 16 7.51 -7.54 8.02
C LEU A 16 6.12 -6.89 7.87
N ARG A 17 6.02 -5.67 7.32
CA ARG A 17 4.75 -4.92 7.25
C ARG A 17 4.68 -4.03 6.02
N GLU A 18 4.33 -4.60 4.88
CA GLU A 18 4.19 -3.84 3.64
C GLU A 18 2.70 -3.52 3.39
N PRO A 19 2.23 -2.26 3.54
CA PRO A 19 0.80 -1.97 3.53
C PRO A 19 0.19 -1.74 2.13
N PHE A 20 0.98 -1.52 1.08
CA PHE A 20 0.45 -1.04 -0.21
C PHE A 20 0.70 -1.94 -1.41
N GLY A 21 1.74 -2.75 -1.36
CA GLY A 21 2.18 -3.70 -2.35
C GLY A 21 2.98 -3.13 -3.50
N ASN A 22 3.30 -1.83 -3.47
CA ASN A 22 3.71 -1.14 -4.68
C ASN A 22 4.98 -1.76 -5.28
N VAL A 23 6.01 -1.97 -4.46
CA VAL A 23 7.29 -2.55 -4.93
C VAL A 23 7.14 -4.01 -5.37
N SER A 24 6.29 -4.79 -4.70
CA SER A 24 6.01 -6.18 -5.07
C SER A 24 5.25 -6.25 -6.40
N VAL A 25 4.26 -5.39 -6.59
CA VAL A 25 3.50 -5.28 -7.84
C VAL A 25 4.38 -4.81 -8.98
N GLU A 26 5.28 -3.85 -8.75
CA GLU A 26 6.27 -3.43 -9.75
C GLU A 26 7.21 -4.58 -10.15
N ALA A 27 7.67 -5.40 -9.21
CA ALA A 27 8.44 -6.60 -9.52
C ALA A 27 7.63 -7.60 -10.36
N MET A 28 6.37 -7.84 -9.99
CA MET A 28 5.46 -8.74 -10.71
C MET A 28 5.21 -8.26 -12.16
N THR A 29 5.06 -6.95 -12.39
CA THR A 29 4.91 -6.41 -13.76
C THR A 29 6.13 -6.60 -14.65
N ARG A 30 7.32 -6.81 -14.05
CA ARG A 30 8.54 -7.22 -14.79
C ARG A 30 8.64 -8.73 -15.01
N GLY A 31 7.68 -9.49 -14.49
CA GLY A 31 7.70 -10.94 -14.54
C GLY A 31 8.73 -11.55 -13.60
N TRP A 32 9.07 -10.88 -12.49
CA TRP A 32 9.90 -11.48 -11.45
C TRP A 32 9.04 -12.22 -10.43
N PRO A 33 9.40 -13.46 -10.07
CA PRO A 33 8.81 -14.11 -8.90
C PRO A 33 9.19 -13.34 -7.64
N VAL A 34 8.24 -13.26 -6.68
CA VAL A 34 8.42 -12.49 -5.45
C VAL A 34 8.56 -13.42 -4.24
N LEU A 35 9.64 -13.28 -3.48
CA LEU A 35 9.82 -13.90 -2.17
C LEU A 35 9.56 -12.85 -1.10
N SER A 36 8.58 -13.06 -0.23
CA SER A 36 8.23 -12.10 0.82
C SER A 36 7.90 -12.81 2.14
N VAL A 37 8.00 -12.09 3.25
CA VAL A 37 7.52 -12.58 4.54
C VAL A 37 6.00 -12.57 4.54
N ASP A 38 5.38 -13.62 5.05
CA ASP A 38 3.94 -13.74 5.25
C ASP A 38 3.49 -12.79 6.37
N CYS A 39 2.93 -11.65 5.99
CA CYS A 39 2.46 -10.63 6.94
C CYS A 39 0.96 -10.38 6.78
N ASP A 40 0.28 -10.31 7.91
CA ASP A 40 -1.12 -9.92 7.96
C ASP A 40 -1.30 -8.51 7.40
N HIS A 41 -2.34 -8.34 6.58
CA HIS A 41 -2.68 -7.10 5.90
C HIS A 41 -1.65 -6.55 4.90
N GLY A 42 -0.60 -7.32 4.54
CA GLY A 42 0.41 -6.89 3.57
C GLY A 42 0.59 -7.86 2.41
N SER A 43 1.77 -8.50 2.35
CA SER A 43 2.18 -9.42 1.29
C SER A 43 1.14 -10.51 0.99
N ARG A 44 0.48 -11.06 2.02
CA ARG A 44 -0.58 -12.07 1.89
C ARG A 44 -1.77 -11.59 1.05
N ASN A 45 -2.07 -10.30 1.08
CA ASN A 45 -3.17 -9.72 0.31
C ASN A 45 -2.79 -9.40 -1.15
N ILE A 46 -1.50 -9.41 -1.48
CA ILE A 46 -0.97 -9.02 -2.78
C ILE A 46 -0.52 -10.24 -3.59
N LEU A 47 0.14 -11.19 -2.93
CA LEU A 47 0.79 -12.35 -3.54
C LEU A 47 -0.03 -13.62 -3.34
N THR A 48 -0.08 -14.46 -4.37
CA THR A 48 -0.62 -15.82 -4.27
C THR A 48 0.53 -16.80 -4.05
N ALA A 49 0.61 -17.39 -2.86
CA ALA A 49 1.70 -18.32 -2.50
C ALA A 49 1.77 -19.51 -3.48
N GLY A 50 2.98 -19.80 -3.98
CA GLY A 50 3.27 -20.86 -4.94
C GLY A 50 2.93 -20.53 -6.40
N ALA A 51 2.11 -19.50 -6.64
CA ALA A 51 1.72 -19.06 -7.98
C ALA A 51 2.52 -17.84 -8.43
N ASP A 52 2.55 -16.76 -7.66
CA ASP A 52 3.27 -15.52 -8.01
C ASP A 52 4.67 -15.44 -7.36
N GLY A 53 4.95 -16.37 -6.46
CA GLY A 53 6.17 -16.43 -5.66
C GLY A 53 5.97 -17.16 -4.33
N PHE A 54 6.83 -16.92 -3.35
CA PHE A 54 6.80 -17.59 -2.06
C PHE A 54 6.53 -16.62 -0.90
N LEU A 55 5.77 -17.12 0.07
CA LEU A 55 5.52 -16.48 1.36
C LEU A 55 6.17 -17.33 2.46
N VAL A 56 7.07 -16.74 3.25
CA VAL A 56 7.78 -17.43 4.33
C VAL A 56 7.31 -16.92 5.70
N SER A 57 7.40 -17.75 6.74
CA SER A 57 6.94 -17.37 8.08
C SER A 57 7.66 -16.14 8.64
N LEU A 58 6.96 -15.39 9.50
CA LEU A 58 7.54 -14.28 10.26
C LEU A 58 8.80 -14.76 11.01
N ARG A 59 9.91 -14.02 10.87
CA ARG A 59 11.24 -14.32 11.46
C ARG A 59 11.97 -15.56 10.91
N GLY A 60 11.54 -16.12 9.78
CA GLY A 60 12.21 -17.26 9.15
C GLY A 60 13.34 -16.85 8.19
N THR A 61 14.45 -16.27 8.68
CA THR A 61 15.60 -15.91 7.82
C THR A 61 16.19 -17.14 7.11
N ASP A 62 16.30 -18.26 7.82
CA ASP A 62 16.82 -19.51 7.25
C ASP A 62 15.87 -20.06 6.18
N VAL A 63 14.56 -19.99 6.43
CA VAL A 63 13.52 -20.40 5.47
C VAL A 63 13.54 -19.51 4.23
N MET A 64 13.72 -18.20 4.40
CA MET A 64 13.87 -17.26 3.28
C MET A 64 15.09 -17.62 2.44
N THR A 65 16.23 -17.85 3.09
CA THR A 65 17.49 -18.17 2.40
C THR A 65 17.39 -19.51 1.65
N ALA A 66 16.80 -20.53 2.28
CA ALA A 66 16.57 -21.83 1.68
C ALA A 66 15.58 -21.79 0.49
N SER A 67 14.72 -20.78 0.42
CA SER A 67 13.75 -20.61 -0.67
C SER A 67 14.34 -19.96 -1.92
N ILE A 68 15.46 -19.24 -1.79
CA ILE A 68 16.08 -18.50 -2.90
C ILE A 68 16.52 -19.44 -4.04
N PRO A 69 17.23 -20.56 -3.81
CA PRO A 69 17.66 -21.46 -4.88
C PRO A 69 16.49 -21.95 -5.76
N ALA A 70 15.38 -22.35 -5.13
CA ALA A 70 14.18 -22.81 -5.83
C ALA A 70 13.54 -21.70 -6.69
N LEU A 71 13.68 -20.44 -6.28
CA LEU A 71 13.16 -19.28 -7.01
C LEU A 71 14.07 -18.86 -8.18
N ILE A 72 15.37 -19.16 -8.11
CA ILE A 72 16.36 -18.86 -9.16
C ILE A 72 16.25 -19.84 -10.33
N GLU A 73 15.74 -21.05 -10.09
CA GLU A 73 15.54 -22.04 -11.14
C GLU A 73 14.68 -21.48 -12.29
N ARG A 74 15.20 -21.59 -13.52
CA ARG A 74 14.64 -20.92 -14.71
C ARG A 74 13.17 -21.26 -14.96
N ARG A 75 12.78 -22.53 -14.77
CA ARG A 75 11.43 -23.02 -15.02
C ARG A 75 10.42 -22.48 -13.99
N PRO A 76 10.64 -22.67 -12.66
CA PRO A 76 9.85 -22.02 -11.62
C PRO A 76 9.78 -20.50 -11.76
N ALA A 77 10.92 -19.83 -11.97
CA ALA A 77 10.99 -18.38 -12.06
C ALA A 77 10.11 -17.83 -13.19
N GLN A 78 10.20 -18.41 -14.38
CA GLN A 78 9.40 -17.98 -15.53
C GLN A 78 7.91 -18.25 -15.34
N ARG A 79 7.56 -19.40 -14.75
CA ARG A 79 6.15 -19.74 -14.47
C ARG A 79 5.55 -18.75 -13.49
N MET A 80 6.23 -18.52 -12.37
CA MET A 80 5.75 -17.64 -11.31
C MET A 80 5.76 -16.17 -11.74
N GLY A 81 6.77 -15.74 -12.49
CA GLY A 81 6.83 -14.43 -13.10
C GLY A 81 5.67 -14.13 -14.04
N ARG A 82 5.30 -15.09 -14.89
CA ARG A 82 4.12 -14.95 -15.77
C ARG A 82 2.81 -14.87 -14.99
N SER A 83 2.66 -15.69 -13.95
CA SER A 83 1.50 -15.62 -13.03
C SER A 83 1.43 -14.24 -12.37
N GLY A 84 2.54 -13.75 -11.81
CA GLY A 84 2.60 -12.45 -11.17
C GLY A 84 2.29 -11.30 -12.14
N GLY A 85 2.78 -11.37 -13.37
CA GLY A 85 2.42 -10.42 -14.43
C GLY A 85 0.91 -10.39 -14.71
N ALA A 86 0.26 -11.54 -14.77
CA ALA A 86 -1.19 -11.62 -14.94
C ALA A 86 -1.94 -11.05 -13.71
N THR A 87 -1.57 -11.48 -12.50
CA THR A 87 -2.18 -11.02 -11.23
C THR A 87 -2.05 -9.49 -11.06
N SER A 88 -0.85 -8.95 -11.32
CA SER A 88 -0.60 -7.51 -11.23
C SER A 88 -1.37 -6.71 -12.28
N SER A 89 -1.52 -7.22 -13.50
CA SER A 89 -2.33 -6.57 -14.55
C SER A 89 -3.82 -6.54 -14.22
N GLY A 90 -4.35 -7.56 -13.54
CA GLY A 90 -5.73 -7.56 -13.05
C GLY A 90 -5.96 -6.54 -11.94
N ARG A 91 -4.98 -6.39 -11.03
CA ARG A 91 -5.03 -5.43 -9.91
C ARG A 91 -4.75 -3.99 -10.34
N SER A 92 -3.87 -3.78 -11.31
CA SER A 92 -3.54 -2.45 -11.84
C SER A 92 -4.73 -1.80 -12.54
N ARG A 93 -5.65 -2.58 -13.14
CA ARG A 93 -6.92 -2.07 -13.69
C ARG A 93 -7.81 -1.37 -12.65
N GLY A 94 -7.64 -1.66 -11.35
CA GLY A 94 -8.28 -0.93 -10.25
C GLY A 94 -7.48 0.28 -9.74
N ARG A 95 -6.23 0.46 -10.19
CA ARG A 95 -5.30 1.52 -9.76
C ARG A 95 -4.75 2.39 -10.90
N THR A 96 -5.13 2.16 -12.15
CA THR A 96 -4.66 2.96 -13.30
C THR A 96 -5.12 4.41 -13.16
N PRO A 97 -4.22 5.40 -13.10
CA PRO A 97 -4.60 6.81 -13.06
C PRO A 97 -5.26 7.30 -14.38
N SER A 98 -5.19 6.49 -15.44
CA SER A 98 -5.55 6.91 -16.81
C SER A 98 -7.04 6.90 -17.11
N ARG A 99 -7.90 6.37 -16.23
CA ARG A 99 -9.37 6.50 -16.36
C ARG A 99 -10.01 7.38 -15.29
N SER A 100 -9.21 8.20 -14.61
CA SER A 100 -9.70 9.07 -13.54
C SER A 100 -8.84 10.32 -13.30
N ARG A 101 -8.46 11.08 -14.34
CA ARG A 101 -8.25 12.53 -14.11
C ARG A 101 -9.58 13.24 -13.79
N HIS A 102 -10.71 12.59 -14.09
CA HIS A 102 -12.07 13.13 -13.94
C HIS A 102 -12.92 12.39 -12.90
N SER A 103 -12.36 11.39 -12.20
CA SER A 103 -13.02 10.74 -11.06
C SER A 103 -12.11 10.77 -9.84
N CYS A 104 -11.66 11.97 -9.47
CA CYS A 104 -11.48 12.26 -8.06
C CYS A 104 -12.81 11.91 -7.38
N PRO A 105 -12.85 11.00 -6.38
CA PRO A 105 -14.10 10.47 -5.90
C PRO A 105 -14.98 11.61 -5.41
N ARG A 106 -16.27 11.58 -5.79
CA ARG A 106 -17.35 12.51 -5.42
C ARG A 106 -17.45 12.85 -3.92
N ARG A 107 -16.65 12.18 -3.09
CA ARG A 107 -16.44 12.39 -1.65
C ARG A 107 -15.69 13.68 -1.31
N TRP A 108 -14.67 14.07 -2.08
CA TRP A 108 -13.87 15.28 -1.80
C TRP A 108 -14.68 16.58 -1.93
N PRO A 109 -15.50 16.76 -2.99
CA PRO A 109 -16.39 17.92 -3.08
C PRO A 109 -17.38 18.01 -1.90
N CYS A 110 -17.92 16.88 -1.43
CA CYS A 110 -18.84 16.87 -0.28
C CYS A 110 -18.16 17.30 1.02
N VAL A 111 -16.94 16.80 1.31
CA VAL A 111 -16.18 17.19 2.51
C VAL A 111 -15.87 18.69 2.49
N LEU A 112 -15.47 19.22 1.34
CA LEU A 112 -15.19 20.66 1.20
C LEU A 112 -16.47 21.52 1.27
N CYS A 113 -17.59 21.04 0.72
CA CYS A 113 -18.89 21.72 0.85
C CYS A 113 -19.38 21.77 2.30
N SER A 114 -19.32 20.66 3.04
CA SER A 114 -19.70 20.63 4.46
C SER A 114 -18.80 21.55 5.30
N ALA A 115 -17.49 21.56 5.04
CA ALA A 115 -16.56 22.45 5.75
C ALA A 115 -16.84 23.95 5.46
N ARG A 116 -17.16 24.30 4.21
CA ARG A 116 -17.58 25.67 3.83
C ARG A 116 -18.90 26.07 4.47
N ALA A 117 -19.88 25.17 4.51
CA ALA A 117 -21.17 25.44 5.15
C ALA A 117 -21.01 25.72 6.64
N THR A 118 -20.16 24.96 7.35
CA THR A 118 -19.85 25.21 8.77
C THR A 118 -19.11 26.54 8.96
N ALA A 119 -18.16 26.90 8.07
CA ALA A 119 -17.44 28.17 8.15
C ALA A 119 -18.35 29.39 7.90
N LEU A 120 -19.33 29.27 7.01
CA LEU A 120 -20.28 30.35 6.66
C LEU A 120 -21.43 30.49 7.65
N SER A 121 -21.68 29.47 8.48
CA SER A 121 -22.73 29.49 9.51
C SER A 121 -22.25 30.10 10.84
N SER A 122 -21.01 30.58 10.91
CA SER A 122 -20.52 31.30 12.10
C SER A 122 -21.17 32.70 12.13
N PRO A 123 -21.95 33.06 13.16
CA PRO A 123 -22.61 34.36 13.21
C PRO A 123 -21.56 35.46 13.43
N THR A 124 -21.42 36.32 12.43
CA THR A 124 -20.63 37.55 12.54
C THR A 124 -21.42 38.58 13.34
N GLY A 125 -20.95 38.88 14.56
CA GLY A 125 -21.19 40.17 15.21
C GLY A 125 -21.92 40.11 16.55
N ALA A 126 -21.16 40.26 17.63
CA ALA A 126 -21.58 41.10 18.74
C ALA A 126 -20.34 41.72 19.40
N SER A 127 -20.42 43.02 19.57
CA SER A 127 -19.42 43.97 20.05
C SER A 127 -18.91 43.71 21.47
N ARG A 128 -17.70 44.25 21.71
CA ARG A 128 -17.05 44.55 23.01
C ARG A 128 -18.00 44.70 24.20
N GLY A 129 -17.71 44.00 25.30
CA GLY A 129 -18.28 44.20 26.63
C GLY A 129 -17.62 43.27 27.65
N ASN A 130 -17.18 43.84 28.78
CA ASN A 130 -16.24 43.30 29.75
C ASN A 130 -16.83 42.23 30.71
N SER A 131 -15.91 41.60 31.46
CA SER A 131 -16.03 40.91 32.76
C SER A 131 -16.41 39.42 32.84
N ASP A 132 -15.54 38.74 33.59
CA ASP A 132 -15.78 37.63 34.52
C ASP A 132 -15.72 36.17 34.05
N SER A 133 -14.50 35.64 34.27
CA SER A 133 -14.19 34.43 35.05
C SER A 133 -14.88 33.11 34.71
N GLY A 134 -14.07 32.14 34.28
CA GLY A 134 -14.43 30.72 34.36
C GLY A 134 -13.52 29.82 33.54
N GLN A 135 -12.57 29.15 34.19
CA GLN A 135 -11.61 28.20 33.62
C GLN A 135 -12.26 27.11 32.74
N LEU A 136 -11.74 26.90 31.53
CA LEU A 136 -11.93 25.65 30.78
C LEU A 136 -10.76 24.72 31.05
N ALA A 137 -11.04 23.66 31.81
CA ALA A 137 -10.12 22.57 32.09
C ALA A 137 -9.80 21.78 30.81
N PHE A 138 -8.51 21.76 30.46
CA PHE A 138 -7.94 20.82 29.51
C PHE A 138 -7.97 19.41 30.12
N LYS A 139 -8.63 18.44 29.47
CA LYS A 139 -8.33 17.03 29.69
C LYS A 139 -7.94 16.39 28.36
N SER A 140 -6.63 16.18 28.25
CA SER A 140 -5.98 15.30 27.29
C SER A 140 -6.49 13.88 27.47
N VAL A 141 -6.96 13.25 26.39
CA VAL A 141 -7.22 11.82 26.35
C VAL A 141 -6.01 11.16 25.68
N THR A 142 -5.22 10.47 26.49
CA THR A 142 -4.28 9.43 26.03
C THR A 142 -4.86 8.11 26.49
N ARG A 143 -5.10 7.22 25.51
CA ARG A 143 -5.52 5.80 25.59
C ARG A 143 -6.77 5.44 26.39
#